data_AF-A0A7Y9EV18-F1
#
_entry.id   AF-A0A7Y9EV18-F1
#
_cell.length_a   1.000
_cell.length_b   1.000
_cell.length_c   1.000
_cell.angle_alpha   90.00
_cell.angle_beta   90.00
_cell.angle_gamma   90.00
#
_symmetry.space_group_name_H-M   'P 1'
#
loop_
_entity.id
_entity.type
_entity.pdbx_description
1 polymer ?
#
loop_
_entity_poly.entity_id
_entity_poly.type
_entity_poly.pdbx_seq_one_letter_code
_entity_poly.pdbx_strand_id
1 'polypeptide(L)'
;MLDDVVGDLVRRQVSAEPRRGYAAGASGWLFEGLSPGTHMTAAYIRLRLAELGIRARVSRETRMNLLSMRMPSAVIADVIGIGGHTADRRKRKSGGTWSNYPELRS
;
A
#
# COMPACT_ATOMS: atom_id res chain seq x y z
N MET A 1 1.81 -6.56 11.69
CA MET A 1 2.95 -5.73 12.11
C MET A 1 3.45 -5.02 10.86
N LEU A 2 3.53 -3.68 10.85
CA LEU A 2 4.22 -2.99 9.76
C LEU A 2 5.68 -3.48 9.77
N ASP A 3 6.25 -3.72 8.59
CA ASP A 3 7.69 -3.94 8.45
C ASP A 3 8.45 -2.81 9.17
N ASP A 4 9.51 -3.15 9.91
CA ASP A 4 10.20 -2.21 10.81
C ASP A 4 10.65 -0.93 10.07
N VAL A 5 11.07 -1.06 8.81
CA VAL A 5 11.49 0.08 7.98
C VAL A 5 10.31 0.97 7.65
N VAL A 6 9.15 0.39 7.32
CA VAL A 6 7.93 1.17 7.05
C VAL A 6 7.43 1.83 8.32
N GLY A 7 7.49 1.13 9.45
CA GLY A 7 7.14 1.68 10.76
C GLY A 7 8.01 2.89 11.13
N ASP A 8 9.31 2.82 10.88
CA ASP A 8 10.25 3.92 11.08
C ASP A 8 9.94 5.11 10.17
N LEU A 9 9.64 4.86 8.88
CA LEU A 9 9.25 5.92 7.94
C LEU A 9 7.97 6.64 8.36
N VAL A 10 6.96 5.90 8.83
CA VAL A 10 5.72 6.48 9.34
C VAL A 10 5.99 7.33 10.59
N ARG A 11 6.79 6.82 11.54
CA ARG A 11 7.17 7.58 12.74
C ARG A 11 7.91 8.88 12.39
N ARG A 12 8.84 8.83 11.42
CA ARG A 12 9.53 10.02 10.90
C ARG A 12 8.56 11.00 10.25
N GLN A 13 7.59 10.52 9.47
CA GLN A 13 6.60 11.37 8.82
C GLN A 13 5.66 12.06 9.83
N VAL A 14 5.25 11.35 10.89
CA VAL A 14 4.41 11.93 11.96
C VAL A 14 5.19 12.97 12.77
N SER A 15 6.49 12.77 12.95
CA SER A 15 7.36 13.68 13.70
C SER A 15 7.89 14.85 12.85
N ALA A 16 7.60 14.85 11.54
CA ALA A 16 8.05 15.90 10.65
C ALA A 16 7.22 17.17 10.87
N GLU A 17 7.89 18.32 10.86
CA GLU A 17 7.22 19.62 10.92
C GLU A 17 6.15 19.74 9.84
N PRO A 18 4.94 20.23 10.17
CA PRO A 18 3.90 20.51 9.18
C PRO A 18 4.47 21.40 8.07
N ARG A 19 4.14 21.09 6.82
CA ARG A 19 4.60 21.92 5.70
C ARG A 19 4.05 23.33 5.90
N ARG A 20 4.94 24.31 6.11
CA ARG A 20 4.54 25.70 6.35
C ARG A 20 3.71 26.20 5.18
N GLY A 21 2.46 26.57 5.49
CA GLY A 21 1.46 27.02 4.54
C GLY A 21 0.15 26.25 4.69
N TYR A 22 -0.84 26.89 5.30
CA TYR A 22 -2.28 26.57 5.24
C TYR A 22 -2.81 25.33 5.98
N ALA A 23 -1.99 24.55 6.69
CA ALA A 23 -2.42 23.53 7.65
C ALA A 23 -1.85 23.79 9.06
N ALA A 24 -1.90 25.04 9.52
CA ALA A 24 -1.52 25.39 10.90
C ALA A 24 -2.61 24.92 11.89
N GLY A 25 -2.76 23.62 12.03
CA GLY A 25 -3.68 22.95 12.95
C GLY A 25 -3.44 21.44 12.90
N ALA A 26 -3.58 20.75 14.02
CA ALA A 26 -3.37 19.30 14.11
C ALA A 26 -4.35 18.58 13.18
N SER A 27 -3.88 18.12 12.02
CA SER A 27 -4.69 17.30 11.13
C SER A 27 -4.55 15.82 11.53
N GLY A 28 -5.64 15.06 11.42
CA GLY A 28 -5.61 13.61 11.66
C GLY A 28 -5.01 12.80 10.50
N TRP A 29 -4.41 13.46 9.50
CA TRP A 29 -3.97 12.85 8.26
C TRP A 29 -2.44 12.71 8.22
N LEU A 30 -1.95 11.52 7.85
CA LEU A 30 -0.52 11.27 7.66
C LEU A 30 0.08 12.12 6.52
N PHE A 31 -0.73 12.43 5.50
CA PHE A 31 -0.37 13.28 4.37
C PHE A 31 -1.40 14.40 4.24
N GLU A 32 -1.01 15.60 4.65
CA GLU A 32 -1.90 16.77 4.66
C GLU A 32 -2.11 17.34 3.26
N GLY A 33 -3.36 17.74 3.00
CA GLY A 33 -3.75 18.47 1.81
C GLY A 33 -3.43 19.97 1.91
N LEU A 34 -3.79 20.71 0.85
CA LEU A 34 -3.59 22.16 0.79
C LEU A 34 -4.56 22.94 1.70
N SER A 35 -5.67 22.32 2.10
CA SER A 35 -6.69 22.93 2.96
C SER A 35 -6.67 22.28 4.36
N PRO A 36 -6.90 23.04 5.44
CA PRO A 36 -6.97 22.50 6.80
C PRO A 36 -7.94 21.31 6.89
N GLY A 37 -7.53 20.25 7.58
CA GLY A 37 -8.37 19.07 7.82
C GLY A 37 -8.59 18.16 6.59
N THR A 38 -8.00 18.49 5.43
CA THR A 38 -8.11 17.67 4.22
C THR A 38 -6.89 16.78 4.04
N HIS A 39 -7.10 15.59 3.46
CA HIS A 39 -6.03 14.70 3.07
C HIS A 39 -5.45 15.11 1.72
N MET A 40 -4.18 14.79 1.50
CA MET A 40 -3.54 14.93 0.21
C MET A 40 -4.24 14.04 -0.83
N THR A 41 -4.61 14.62 -1.97
CA THR A 41 -5.33 13.86 -2.99
C THR A 41 -4.45 12.76 -3.59
N ALA A 42 -5.06 11.63 -3.94
CA ALA A 42 -4.34 10.52 -4.57
C ALA A 42 -3.69 10.90 -5.91
N ALA A 43 -4.23 11.91 -6.62
CA ALA A 43 -3.64 12.44 -7.85
C ALA A 43 -2.34 13.19 -7.56
N TYR A 44 -2.34 14.06 -6.54
CA TYR A 44 -1.16 14.82 -6.15
C TYR A 44 -0.06 13.92 -5.58
N ILE A 45 -0.41 12.92 -4.77
CA ILE A 45 0.56 11.90 -4.31
C ILE A 45 1.21 11.18 -5.50
N ARG A 46 0.41 10.77 -6.49
CA ARG A 46 0.92 10.11 -7.70
C ARG A 46 1.85 11.00 -8.51
N LEU A 47 1.52 12.28 -8.65
CA LEU A 47 2.37 13.27 -9.32
C LEU A 47 3.73 13.38 -8.63
N ARG A 48 3.73 13.63 -7.31
CA ARG A 48 4.95 13.76 -6.50
C ARG A 48 5.81 12.51 -6.53
N LEU A 49 5.20 11.33 -6.49
CA LEU A 49 5.93 10.07 -6.63
C LEU A 49 6.55 9.92 -8.02
N ALA A 50 5.83 10.29 -9.08
CA ALA A 50 6.33 10.22 -10.46
C ALA A 50 7.53 11.16 -10.69
N GLU A 51 7.51 12.37 -10.11
CA GLU A 51 8.64 13.31 -10.11
C GLU A 51 9.90 12.73 -9.47
N LEU A 52 9.73 11.87 -8.46
CA LEU A 52 10.82 11.13 -7.81
C LEU A 52 11.20 9.82 -8.55
N GLY A 53 10.65 9.59 -9.75
CA GLY A 53 10.85 8.35 -10.51
C GLY A 53 10.07 7.14 -9.99
N ILE A 54 9.20 7.33 -8.99
CA ILE A 54 8.42 6.27 -8.36
C ILE A 54 7.07 6.13 -9.05
N ARG A 55 6.92 5.06 -9.85
CA ARG A 55 5.65 4.74 -10.51
C ARG A 55 4.74 3.94 -9.57
N ALA A 56 4.00 4.63 -8.69
CA ALA A 56 3.17 4.02 -7.62
C ALA A 56 2.34 2.79 -8.05
N ARG A 57 1.67 2.86 -9.21
CA ARG A 57 0.88 1.73 -9.73
C ARG A 57 1.75 0.52 -10.08
N VAL A 58 2.88 0.75 -10.74
CA VAL A 58 3.83 -0.30 -11.12
C VAL A 58 4.43 -0.92 -9.87
N SER A 59 4.89 -0.10 -8.92
CA SER A 59 5.42 -0.57 -7.63
C SER A 59 4.43 -1.44 -6.88
N ARG A 60 3.14 -1.05 -6.87
CA ARG A 60 2.07 -1.84 -6.26
C ARG A 60 1.88 -3.18 -6.96
N GLU A 61 1.72 -3.20 -8.28
CA GLU A 61 1.53 -4.45 -9.01
C GLU A 61 2.75 -5.39 -8.90
N THR A 62 3.96 -4.84 -8.95
CA THR A 62 5.19 -5.63 -8.72
C THR A 62 5.21 -6.23 -7.32
N ARG A 63 4.90 -5.45 -6.28
CA ARG A 63 4.82 -6.00 -4.91
C ARG A 63 3.75 -7.07 -4.79
N MET A 64 2.58 -6.87 -5.39
CA MET A 64 1.50 -7.87 -5.40
C MET A 64 1.91 -9.16 -6.12
N ASN A 65 2.63 -9.05 -7.25
CA ASN A 65 3.17 -10.21 -7.97
C ASN A 65 4.21 -10.96 -7.11
N LEU A 66 5.15 -10.24 -6.48
CA LEU A 66 6.13 -10.85 -5.59
C LEU A 66 5.49 -11.56 -4.39
N LEU A 67 4.44 -10.98 -3.81
CA LEU A 67 3.66 -11.63 -2.75
C LEU A 67 2.93 -12.87 -3.29
N SER A 68 2.36 -12.79 -4.50
CA SER A 68 1.69 -13.91 -5.20
C SER A 68 2.61 -15.08 -5.52
N MET A 69 3.91 -14.83 -5.66
CA MET A 69 4.90 -15.89 -5.84
C MET A 69 5.29 -16.57 -4.53
N ARG A 70 5.12 -15.90 -3.38
CA ARG A 70 5.63 -16.34 -2.07
C ARG A 70 4.55 -16.83 -1.12
N MET A 71 3.27 -16.58 -1.40
CA MET A 71 2.16 -16.89 -0.49
C MET A 71 0.98 -17.54 -1.23
N PRO A 72 0.19 -18.40 -0.56
CA PRO A 72 -1.07 -18.91 -1.11
C PRO A 72 -2.10 -17.80 -1.38
N SER A 73 -2.98 -17.99 -2.37
CA SER A 73 -4.02 -17.02 -2.74
C SER A 73 -4.92 -16.59 -1.58
N ALA A 74 -5.29 -17.52 -0.70
CA ALA A 74 -6.15 -17.25 0.44
C ALA A 74 -5.48 -16.29 1.45
N VAL A 75 -4.19 -16.49 1.71
CA VAL A 75 -3.39 -15.61 2.58
C VAL A 75 -3.28 -14.21 1.97
N ILE A 76 -3.09 -14.13 0.66
CA ILE A 76 -3.02 -12.85 -0.07
C ILE A 76 -4.36 -12.12 0.02
N ALA A 77 -5.47 -12.82 -0.20
CA ALA A 77 -6.82 -12.27 -0.11
C ALA A 77 -7.07 -11.59 1.24
N ASP A 78 -6.69 -12.26 2.32
CA ASP A 78 -6.80 -11.76 3.68
C ASP A 78 -5.84 -10.58 3.96
N VAL A 79 -4.55 -10.76 3.66
CA VAL A 79 -3.50 -9.76 3.98
C VAL A 79 -3.69 -8.43 3.24
N ILE A 80 -4.20 -8.43 2.01
CA ILE A 80 -4.38 -7.19 1.22
C ILE A 80 -5.85 -6.84 0.94
N GLY A 81 -6.79 -7.58 1.55
CA GLY A 81 -8.23 -7.30 1.45
C GLY A 81 -8.78 -7.39 0.02
N ILE A 82 -8.42 -8.43 -0.74
CA ILE A 82 -8.97 -8.67 -2.10
C ILE A 82 -9.78 -9.96 -2.12
N GLY A 83 -10.85 -10.03 -2.93
CA GLY A 83 -11.65 -11.26 -3.04
C GLY A 83 -10.84 -12.46 -3.57
N GLY A 84 -11.16 -13.67 -3.11
CA GLY A 84 -10.44 -14.91 -3.42
C GLY A 84 -10.22 -15.15 -4.92
N HIS A 85 -11.26 -14.97 -5.74
CA HIS A 85 -11.13 -15.09 -7.21
C HIS A 85 -10.11 -14.11 -7.82
N THR A 86 -9.97 -12.91 -7.25
CA THR A 86 -8.98 -11.93 -7.71
C THR A 86 -7.57 -12.36 -7.31
N ALA A 87 -7.41 -12.96 -6.13
CA ALA A 87 -6.14 -13.53 -5.69
C ALA A 87 -5.72 -14.74 -6.55
N ASP A 88 -6.62 -15.66 -6.86
CA ASP A 88 -6.33 -16.83 -7.70
C ASP A 88 -5.96 -16.47 -9.15
N ARG A 89 -6.67 -15.49 -9.73
CA ARG A 89 -6.33 -14.97 -11.05
C ARG A 89 -4.92 -14.37 -11.07
N ARG A 90 -4.49 -13.74 -9.96
CA ARG A 90 -3.14 -13.17 -9.84
C ARG A 90 -2.09 -14.25 -9.65
N LYS A 91 -2.29 -15.22 -8.76
CA LYS A 91 -1.38 -16.36 -8.56
C LYS A 91 -1.04 -17.06 -9.89
N ARG A 92 -2.07 -17.36 -10.69
CA ARG A 92 -1.90 -17.97 -12.02
C ARG A 92 -1.04 -17.13 -12.97
N LYS A 93 -1.16 -15.79 -12.91
CA LYS A 93 -0.36 -14.87 -13.74
C LYS A 93 1.08 -14.71 -13.26
N SER A 94 1.33 -14.86 -11.96
CA SER A 94 2.67 -14.67 -11.37
C SER A 94 3.54 -15.93 -11.43
N GLY A 95 3.05 -17.04 -11.95
CA GLY A 95 3.82 -18.29 -12.10
C GLY A 95 4.13 -19.03 -10.79
N GLY A 96 3.40 -18.72 -9.70
CA GLY A 96 3.65 -19.32 -8.39
C GLY A 96 3.35 -20.83 -8.34
N THR A 97 4.35 -21.63 -7.99
CA THR A 97 4.34 -23.11 -7.98
C THR A 97 3.74 -23.72 -6.71
N TRP A 98 3.02 -22.95 -5.89
CA TRP A 98 2.48 -23.47 -4.63
C TRP A 98 1.22 -24.31 -4.90
N SER A 99 1.31 -25.63 -4.68
CA SER A 99 0.18 -26.56 -4.75
C SER A 99 -0.28 -26.90 -3.34
N ASN A 100 -1.59 -26.81 -3.13
CA ASN A 100 -2.34 -27.12 -1.91
C ASN A 100 -2.19 -26.19 -0.70
N TYR A 101 -3.31 -25.53 -0.40
CA TYR A 101 -3.70 -25.14 0.95
C TYR A 101 -5.14 -25.64 1.15
N PRO A 102 -5.51 -26.26 2.29
CA PRO A 102 -6.89 -26.65 2.55
C PRO A 102 -7.80 -25.42 2.59
N GLU A 103 -9.01 -25.57 2.07
CA GLU A 103 -10.06 -24.54 2.03
C GLU A 103 -10.25 -23.91 3.42
N LEU A 104 -9.81 -22.66 3.62
CA LEU A 104 -10.07 -21.94 4.87
C LEU A 104 -11.48 -21.33 4.80
N ARG A 105 -12.43 -22.16 5.23
CA ARG A 105 -13.79 -21.93 5.79
C ARG A 105 -14.73 -20.86 5.20
N SER A 106 -15.94 -21.37 4.93
CA SER A 106 -17.25 -20.72 4.78
C SER A 106 -17.64 -19.77 5.92
#